data_AF-R4XE07-F1
#
_entry.id   AF-R4XE07-F1
#
_cell.length_a   1.000
_cell.length_b   1.000
_cell.length_c   1.000
_cell.angle_alpha   90.00
_cell.angle_beta   90.00
_cell.angle_gamma   90.00
#
_symmetry.space_group_name_H-M   'P 1'
#
loop_
_entity.id
_entity.type
_entity.pdbx_description
1 polymer ?
#
loop_
_entity_poly.entity_id
_entity_poly.type
_entity_poly.pdbx_seq_one_letter_code
_entity_poly.pdbx_strand_id
1 'polypeptide(L)'
;MLQVSLIGATLLLGAVNAAPWVSAAPAWNPPTFSEAVAAHQRAAADNLKKSDADKSAAANKATVPAVDGKSNVKAAVDEPIHKAIDPKEEAKVTEQIRAAKSPEPKGIAFFPALATAPGRNTTPYGFIEFVYTSETSARIEVRLTNMPEDRGPFSYHIHTDRVSEHITDPPEQCKAAKGHLDPANVGEAFVCDSEKKGGCQAGDLTGKYGKIPASIKSSQVYKEVYDEKYISWKASDANFFVNRSIVIHEASNKGRIACANILAL
;
A
#
# COMPACT_ATOMS: atom_id res chain seq x y z
N MET A 1 80.92 -3.60 -37.53
CA MET A 1 80.70 -2.72 -36.36
C MET A 1 79.26 -2.29 -36.36
N LEU A 2 78.45 -2.82 -35.44
CA LEU A 2 77.50 -2.13 -34.57
C LEU A 2 76.49 -3.17 -34.06
N GLN A 3 76.70 -3.61 -32.83
CA GLN A 3 75.65 -4.20 -32.00
C GLN A 3 74.64 -3.11 -31.66
N VAL A 4 73.35 -3.41 -31.77
CA VAL A 4 72.33 -2.76 -30.94
C VAL A 4 71.37 -3.84 -30.44
N SER A 5 71.08 -3.69 -29.15
CA SER A 5 70.59 -4.66 -28.20
C SER A 5 69.14 -5.10 -28.45
N LEU A 6 68.88 -6.40 -28.33
CA LEU A 6 67.55 -6.93 -28.00
C LEU A 6 67.19 -6.44 -26.59
N ILE A 7 66.12 -5.66 -26.45
CA ILE A 7 65.40 -5.52 -25.18
C ILE A 7 64.18 -6.43 -25.29
N GLY A 8 64.29 -7.60 -24.65
CA GLY A 8 63.15 -8.50 -24.45
C GLY A 8 62.17 -7.87 -23.47
N ALA A 9 61.01 -7.46 -23.96
CA ALA A 9 59.85 -7.24 -23.14
C ALA A 9 59.12 -8.59 -22.99
N THR A 10 59.44 -9.32 -21.93
CA THR A 10 58.67 -10.49 -21.50
C THR A 10 57.26 -10.01 -21.13
N LEU A 11 56.29 -10.23 -22.02
CA LEU A 11 54.87 -10.08 -21.69
C LEU A 11 54.53 -11.17 -20.66
N LEU A 12 54.49 -10.81 -19.38
CA LEU A 12 53.80 -11.62 -18.38
C LEU A 12 52.32 -11.64 -18.75
N LEU A 13 51.85 -12.75 -19.33
CA LEU A 13 50.43 -13.09 -19.27
C LEU A 13 50.07 -13.32 -17.80
N GLY A 14 49.63 -12.26 -17.13
CA GLY A 14 48.86 -12.39 -15.91
C GLY A 14 47.57 -13.11 -16.25
N ALA A 15 47.48 -14.39 -15.87
CA ALA A 15 46.21 -15.10 -15.82
C ALA A 15 45.31 -14.38 -14.83
N VAL A 16 44.41 -13.53 -15.32
CA VAL A 16 43.26 -13.08 -14.56
C VAL A 16 42.35 -14.29 -14.37
N ASN A 17 42.47 -14.92 -13.21
CA ASN A 17 41.45 -15.83 -12.72
C ASN A 17 40.14 -15.04 -12.61
N ALA A 18 39.31 -15.12 -13.64
CA ALA A 18 37.91 -14.76 -13.56
C ALA A 18 37.24 -15.78 -12.63
N ALA A 19 37.26 -15.48 -11.33
CA ALA A 19 36.44 -16.19 -10.36
C ALA A 19 34.96 -15.99 -10.76
N PRO A 20 34.17 -17.06 -10.91
CA PRO A 20 32.74 -16.91 -11.16
C PRO A 20 32.06 -16.51 -9.85
N TRP A 21 32.06 -15.21 -9.54
CA TRP A 21 31.17 -14.67 -8.52
C TRP A 21 29.78 -14.51 -9.13
N VAL A 22 29.11 -15.64 -9.35
CA VAL A 22 27.64 -15.67 -9.31
C VAL A 22 27.29 -16.03 -7.88
N SER A 23 27.27 -15.04 -6.99
CA SER A 23 26.49 -15.19 -5.76
C SER A 23 25.04 -15.25 -6.22
N ALA A 24 24.48 -16.46 -6.29
CA ALA A 24 23.04 -16.62 -6.42
C ALA A 24 22.40 -15.74 -5.33
N ALA A 25 21.61 -14.75 -5.75
CA ALA A 25 20.76 -14.03 -4.82
C ALA A 25 19.95 -15.09 -4.04
N PRO A 26 19.84 -15.00 -2.71
CA PRO A 26 19.06 -15.97 -1.95
C PRO A 26 17.66 -16.05 -2.56
N ALA A 27 17.19 -17.27 -2.82
CA ALA A 27 15.83 -17.50 -3.29
C ALA A 27 14.87 -16.79 -2.33
N TRP A 28 14.15 -15.79 -2.84
CA TRP A 28 13.16 -15.07 -2.06
C TRP A 28 12.00 -16.01 -1.77
N ASN A 29 11.89 -16.45 -0.52
CA ASN A 29 10.70 -17.11 -0.01
C ASN A 29 9.74 -16.02 0.50
N PRO A 30 8.63 -15.73 -0.20
CA PRO A 30 7.63 -14.82 0.32
C PRO A 30 7.10 -15.34 1.67
N PRO A 31 6.83 -14.45 2.64
CA PRO A 31 6.03 -14.84 3.80
C PRO A 31 4.69 -15.37 3.30
N THR A 32 4.23 -16.43 3.94
CA THR A 32 2.88 -16.97 3.72
C THR A 32 1.83 -15.91 4.07
N PHE A 33 0.64 -16.03 3.49
CA PHE A 33 -0.47 -15.12 3.75
C PHE A 33 -0.74 -14.91 5.26
N SER A 34 -0.71 -15.99 6.04
CA SER A 34 -0.87 -15.93 7.49
C SER A 34 0.24 -15.15 8.19
N GLU A 35 1.47 -15.23 7.70
CA GLU A 35 2.61 -14.48 8.25
C GLU A 35 2.53 -12.99 7.92
N ALA A 36 2.10 -12.63 6.70
CA ALA A 36 1.92 -11.25 6.29
C ALA A 36 0.77 -10.57 7.05
N VAL A 37 -0.37 -11.26 7.19
CA VAL A 37 -1.51 -10.77 7.98
C VAL A 37 -1.14 -10.67 9.46
N ALA A 38 -0.47 -11.68 10.03
CA ALA A 38 -0.06 -11.64 11.43
C ALA A 38 1.00 -10.55 11.70
N ALA A 39 1.88 -10.25 10.75
CA ALA A 39 2.82 -9.12 10.85
C ALA A 39 2.08 -7.78 10.83
N HIS A 40 1.08 -7.65 9.95
CA HIS A 40 0.27 -6.45 9.84
C HIS A 40 -0.64 -6.22 11.08
N GLN A 41 -1.28 -7.29 11.57
CA GLN A 41 -2.09 -7.25 12.80
C GLN A 41 -1.25 -6.91 14.03
N ARG A 42 -0.01 -7.44 14.13
CA ARG A 42 0.94 -7.08 15.19
C ARG A 42 1.34 -5.60 15.11
N ALA A 43 1.63 -5.09 13.92
CA ALA A 43 1.94 -3.69 13.72
C ALA A 43 0.77 -2.75 14.08
N ALA A 44 -0.47 -3.16 13.76
CA ALA A 44 -1.67 -2.43 14.17
C ALA A 44 -1.84 -2.40 15.70
N ALA A 45 -1.61 -3.54 16.37
CA ALA A 45 -1.67 -3.63 17.83
C ALA A 45 -0.58 -2.79 18.54
N ASP A 46 0.63 -2.72 17.99
CA ASP A 46 1.71 -1.91 18.56
C ASP A 46 1.49 -0.41 18.35
N ASN A 47 0.82 -0.01 17.26
CA ASN A 47 0.36 1.37 17.05
C ASN A 47 -0.70 1.80 18.06
N LEU A 48 -1.64 0.92 18.40
CA LEU A 48 -2.62 1.16 19.47
C LEU A 48 -1.90 1.43 20.80
N LYS A 49 -0.95 0.57 21.19
CA LYS A 49 -0.17 0.74 22.44
C LYS A 49 0.65 2.03 22.46
N LYS A 50 1.26 2.41 21.33
CA LYS A 50 2.01 3.67 21.22
C LYS A 50 1.11 4.89 21.35
N SER A 51 -0.09 4.83 20.77
CA SER A 51 -1.10 5.89 20.89
C SER A 51 -1.61 6.06 22.32
N ASP A 52 -1.70 4.98 23.10
CA ASP A 52 -2.11 5.03 24.50
C ASP A 52 -0.98 5.57 25.41
N ALA A 53 0.28 5.24 25.09
CA ALA A 53 1.45 5.79 25.78
C ALA A 53 1.60 7.31 25.55
N ASP A 54 1.36 7.78 24.32
CA ASP A 54 1.44 9.21 23.97
C ASP A 54 0.31 10.02 24.62
N LYS A 55 -0.90 9.45 24.75
CA LYS A 55 -2.02 10.05 25.49
C LYS A 55 -1.75 10.14 27.00
N SER A 56 -1.16 9.11 27.58
CA SER A 56 -0.73 9.08 28.99
C SER A 56 0.32 10.17 29.30
N ALA A 57 1.29 10.36 28.39
CA ALA A 57 2.30 11.41 28.52
C ALA A 57 1.71 12.84 28.39
N ALA A 58 0.71 13.03 27.52
CA ALA A 58 0.04 14.31 27.35
C ALA A 58 -0.86 14.69 28.54
N ALA A 59 -1.53 13.71 29.16
CA ALA A 59 -2.38 13.92 30.34
C ALA A 59 -1.58 14.36 31.57
N ASN A 60 -0.33 13.89 31.71
CA ASN A 60 0.54 14.25 32.84
C ASN A 60 1.18 15.65 32.72
N LYS A 61 0.95 16.39 31.63
CA LYS A 61 1.55 17.72 31.40
C LYS A 61 0.56 18.89 31.56
N ALA A 62 -0.72 18.62 31.83
CA ALA A 62 -1.74 19.65 32.02
C ALA A 62 -2.09 19.84 33.50
N THR A 63 -1.34 20.68 34.21
CA THR A 63 -1.77 21.24 35.50
C THR A 63 -2.78 22.36 35.26
N VAL A 64 -4.04 22.11 35.58
CA VAL A 64 -5.15 23.08 35.51
C VAL A 64 -5.34 23.74 36.89
N PRO A 65 -5.43 25.09 37.01
CA PRO A 65 -5.92 25.72 38.24
C PRO A 65 -7.45 25.71 38.28
N ALA A 66 -7.99 25.48 39.47
CA ALA A 66 -9.41 25.32 39.76
C ALA A 66 -10.23 26.61 39.60
N VAL A 67 -11.45 26.48 39.05
CA VAL A 67 -12.56 27.45 39.23
C VAL A 67 -13.90 26.70 39.33
N ASP A 68 -14.72 27.19 40.25
CA ASP A 68 -15.94 26.62 40.78
C ASP A 68 -17.19 27.04 39.97
N GLY A 69 -18.23 26.19 39.95
CA GLY A 69 -19.63 26.65 39.99
C GLY A 69 -20.53 26.48 38.75
N LYS A 70 -21.42 25.47 38.84
CA LYS A 70 -22.84 25.43 38.39
C LYS A 70 -23.19 25.56 36.88
N SER A 71 -23.49 24.42 36.23
CA SER A 71 -24.87 23.95 35.94
C SER A 71 -24.93 22.96 34.76
N ASN A 72 -25.62 21.84 35.00
CA ASN A 72 -26.45 21.02 34.11
C ASN A 72 -26.01 20.73 32.66
N VAL A 73 -25.28 19.62 32.46
CA VAL A 73 -25.60 18.60 31.44
C VAL A 73 -25.27 17.23 32.04
N LYS A 74 -26.27 16.54 32.60
CA LYS A 74 -26.14 15.14 33.01
C LYS A 74 -27.07 14.30 32.14
N ALA A 75 -26.60 13.90 30.97
CA ALA A 75 -26.99 12.68 30.24
C ALA A 75 -26.17 12.59 28.95
N ALA A 76 -25.74 11.37 28.62
CA ALA A 76 -25.07 10.95 27.39
C ALA A 76 -23.53 11.11 27.31
N VAL A 77 -22.81 10.61 28.32
CA VAL A 77 -21.49 10.01 28.09
C VAL A 77 -21.39 8.85 29.08
N ASP A 78 -21.69 7.64 28.63
CA ASP A 78 -21.29 6.35 29.26
C ASP A 78 -22.01 5.21 28.51
N GLU A 79 -21.55 4.95 27.29
CA GLU A 79 -21.65 3.59 26.74
C GLU A 79 -20.32 3.28 26.01
N PRO A 80 -19.59 2.21 26.39
CA PRO A 80 -18.33 1.88 25.76
C PRO A 80 -18.56 1.37 24.34
N ILE A 81 -18.35 2.24 23.36
CA ILE A 81 -18.23 1.82 21.96
C ILE A 81 -16.89 1.11 21.82
N HIS A 82 -16.89 -0.20 22.09
CA HIS A 82 -16.04 -1.27 21.51
C HIS A 82 -16.29 -2.54 22.31
N LYS A 83 -17.38 -3.23 22.00
CA LYS A 83 -17.50 -4.64 22.37
C LYS A 83 -16.52 -5.40 21.48
N ALA A 84 -15.51 -6.01 22.08
CA ALA A 84 -14.61 -6.94 21.38
C ALA A 84 -15.48 -7.97 20.63
N ILE A 85 -15.13 -8.25 19.38
CA ILE A 85 -15.81 -9.27 18.57
C ILE A 85 -15.73 -10.59 19.35
N ASP A 86 -16.87 -11.27 19.49
CA ASP A 86 -16.94 -12.54 20.22
C ASP A 86 -16.00 -13.55 19.54
N PRO A 87 -15.04 -14.17 20.27
CA PRO A 87 -14.15 -15.20 19.73
C PRO A 87 -14.89 -16.36 19.04
N LYS A 88 -16.15 -16.61 19.40
CA LYS A 88 -17.00 -17.60 18.74
C LYS A 88 -17.56 -17.11 17.40
N GLU A 89 -17.84 -15.81 17.26
CA GLU A 89 -18.15 -15.24 15.95
C GLU A 89 -16.91 -15.19 15.06
N GLU A 90 -15.74 -14.87 15.62
CA GLU A 90 -14.46 -14.92 14.90
C GLU A 90 -14.12 -16.34 14.42
N ALA A 91 -14.35 -17.35 15.27
CA ALA A 91 -14.18 -18.75 14.89
C ALA A 91 -15.18 -19.20 13.82
N LYS A 92 -16.43 -18.71 13.87
CA LYS A 92 -17.47 -19.00 12.89
C LYS A 92 -17.16 -18.37 11.53
N VAL A 93 -16.66 -17.14 11.51
CA VAL A 93 -16.15 -16.47 10.30
C VAL A 93 -14.95 -17.23 9.73
N THR A 94 -14.04 -17.69 10.59
CA THR A 94 -12.86 -18.48 10.21
C THR A 94 -13.25 -19.84 9.61
N GLU A 95 -14.28 -20.51 10.16
CA GLU A 95 -14.78 -21.77 9.63
C GLU A 95 -15.56 -21.58 8.32
N GLN A 96 -16.31 -20.48 8.18
CA GLN A 96 -16.95 -20.08 6.91
C GLN A 96 -15.93 -19.79 5.81
N ILE A 97 -14.80 -19.14 6.14
CA ILE A 97 -13.66 -18.92 5.24
C ILE A 97 -12.98 -20.25 4.86
N ARG A 98 -12.84 -21.19 5.80
CA ARG A 98 -12.25 -22.51 5.55
C ARG A 98 -13.16 -23.42 4.71
N ALA A 99 -14.49 -23.30 4.90
CA ALA A 99 -15.50 -24.06 4.17
C ALA A 99 -15.72 -23.55 2.74
N ALA A 100 -15.33 -22.30 2.45
CA ALA A 100 -15.19 -21.79 1.10
C ALA A 100 -13.97 -22.48 0.44
N LYS A 101 -14.19 -23.63 -0.22
CA LYS A 101 -13.23 -24.22 -1.18
C LYS A 101 -12.63 -23.08 -2.02
N SER A 102 -11.34 -22.82 -1.87
CA SER A 102 -10.60 -21.65 -2.38
C SER A 102 -11.06 -21.21 -3.79
N PRO A 103 -11.71 -20.05 -3.95
CA PRO A 103 -12.14 -19.58 -5.25
C PRO A 103 -11.22 -18.45 -5.72
N GLU A 104 -10.33 -18.79 -6.66
CA GLU A 104 -9.41 -17.91 -7.40
C GLU A 104 -8.25 -17.30 -6.58
N PRO A 105 -6.99 -17.30 -7.11
CA PRO A 105 -5.89 -16.58 -6.48
C PRO A 105 -6.21 -15.08 -6.45
N LYS A 106 -5.86 -14.42 -5.35
CA LYS A 106 -6.18 -12.99 -5.16
C LYS A 106 -4.97 -12.18 -4.74
N GLY A 107 -5.11 -10.87 -4.92
CA GLY A 107 -4.22 -9.87 -4.36
C GLY A 107 -5.02 -8.87 -3.53
N ILE A 108 -4.41 -8.24 -2.53
CA ILE A 108 -5.05 -7.19 -1.75
C ILE A 108 -4.07 -6.09 -1.36
N ALA A 109 -4.50 -4.84 -1.50
CA ALA A 109 -3.87 -3.68 -0.89
C ALA A 109 -4.76 -3.18 0.25
N PHE A 110 -4.30 -3.34 1.50
CA PHE A 110 -5.02 -2.91 2.68
C PHE A 110 -4.50 -1.57 3.19
N PHE A 111 -5.40 -0.60 3.35
CA PHE A 111 -5.12 0.74 3.85
C PHE A 111 -5.58 0.83 5.31
N PRO A 112 -4.68 0.75 6.29
CA PRO A 112 -5.07 0.84 7.69
C PRO A 112 -5.56 2.25 8.03
N ALA A 113 -6.48 2.34 8.98
CA ALA A 113 -6.84 3.60 9.60
C ALA A 113 -5.63 4.16 10.37
N LEU A 114 -5.18 5.37 10.03
CA LEU A 114 -4.06 6.03 10.71
C LEU A 114 -4.58 7.16 11.60
N ALA A 115 -4.44 7.00 12.90
CA ALA A 115 -4.67 8.08 13.86
C ALA A 115 -3.45 9.01 13.89
N THR A 116 -3.45 10.04 13.06
CA THR A 116 -2.44 11.10 13.11
C THR A 116 -2.89 12.11 14.18
N ALA A 117 -2.28 12.07 15.37
CA ALA A 117 -2.65 12.82 16.58
C ALA A 117 -3.93 12.30 17.29
N PRO A 118 -4.09 12.51 18.62
CA PRO A 118 -5.23 11.97 19.34
C PRO A 118 -6.54 12.56 18.82
N GLY A 119 -7.35 11.71 18.19
CA GLY A 119 -8.76 11.98 17.90
C GLY A 119 -9.14 12.26 16.44
N ARG A 120 -8.24 12.16 15.46
CA ARG A 120 -8.63 12.24 14.03
C ARG A 120 -7.91 11.20 13.18
N ASN A 121 -8.70 10.32 12.56
CA ASN A 121 -8.24 9.53 11.41
C ASN A 121 -8.27 10.48 10.21
N THR A 122 -7.11 10.87 9.67
CA THR A 122 -7.04 11.88 8.59
C THR A 122 -6.78 11.28 7.21
N THR A 123 -6.54 9.96 7.15
CA THR A 123 -6.15 9.27 5.92
C THR A 123 -7.27 8.36 5.42
N PRO A 124 -7.38 8.17 4.09
CA PRO A 124 -8.20 7.11 3.53
C PRO A 124 -7.84 5.75 4.12
N TYR A 125 -8.85 4.92 4.40
CA TYR A 125 -8.66 3.54 4.86
C TYR A 125 -9.66 2.59 4.19
N GLY A 126 -9.37 1.29 4.23
CA GLY A 126 -10.16 0.26 3.55
C GLY A 126 -9.28 -0.69 2.77
N PHE A 127 -9.72 -1.13 1.60
CA PHE A 127 -8.96 -2.06 0.76
C PHE A 127 -9.22 -1.87 -0.73
N ILE A 128 -8.27 -2.38 -1.52
CA ILE A 128 -8.44 -2.66 -2.94
C ILE A 128 -8.11 -4.14 -3.13
N GLU A 129 -9.10 -4.95 -3.49
CA GLU A 129 -8.97 -6.39 -3.74
C GLU A 129 -8.86 -6.65 -5.24
N PHE A 130 -7.98 -7.58 -5.61
CA PHE A 130 -7.73 -8.04 -6.97
C PHE A 130 -8.10 -9.52 -7.03
N VAL A 131 -9.19 -9.85 -7.70
CA VAL A 131 -9.59 -11.24 -7.93
C VAL A 131 -9.08 -11.65 -9.31
N TYR A 132 -8.12 -12.58 -9.39
CA TYR A 132 -7.44 -12.88 -10.65
C TYR A 132 -8.36 -13.67 -11.57
N THR A 133 -8.69 -13.08 -12.73
CA THR A 133 -9.58 -13.71 -13.73
C THR A 133 -8.80 -14.44 -14.82
N SER A 134 -7.51 -14.11 -15.02
CA SER A 134 -6.54 -14.82 -15.85
C SER A 134 -5.11 -14.43 -15.45
N GLU A 135 -4.06 -14.99 -16.06
CA GLU A 135 -2.65 -14.56 -15.82
C GLU A 135 -2.41 -13.06 -16.03
N THR A 136 -3.21 -12.41 -16.89
CA THR A 136 -3.05 -11.01 -17.31
C THR A 136 -4.32 -10.19 -17.09
N SER A 137 -5.21 -10.62 -16.20
CA SER A 137 -6.38 -9.83 -15.83
C SER A 137 -6.85 -10.08 -14.41
N ALA A 138 -7.45 -9.06 -13.80
CA ALA A 138 -8.08 -9.16 -12.50
C ALA A 138 -9.37 -8.33 -12.47
N ARG A 139 -10.38 -8.83 -11.76
CA ARG A 139 -11.50 -8.01 -11.30
C ARG A 139 -11.06 -7.27 -10.05
N ILE A 140 -11.15 -5.94 -10.06
CA ILE A 140 -10.72 -5.08 -8.97
C ILE A 140 -11.95 -4.56 -8.23
N GLU A 141 -11.96 -4.72 -6.91
CA GLU A 141 -12.94 -4.13 -6.00
C GLU A 141 -12.26 -3.10 -5.12
N VAL A 142 -12.69 -1.83 -5.25
CA VAL A 142 -12.21 -0.72 -4.43
C VAL A 142 -13.23 -0.46 -3.33
N ARG A 143 -12.79 -0.45 -2.07
CA ARG A 143 -13.59 -0.01 -0.92
C ARG A 143 -12.77 0.89 -0.02
N LEU A 144 -13.02 2.19 -0.11
CA LEU A 144 -12.29 3.20 0.65
C LEU A 144 -13.25 4.07 1.42
N THR A 145 -12.86 4.48 2.62
CA THR A 145 -13.62 5.36 3.52
C THR A 145 -12.71 6.50 3.97
N ASN A 146 -13.28 7.57 4.49
CA ASN A 146 -12.53 8.71 5.03
C ASN A 146 -11.68 9.40 3.96
N MET A 147 -12.25 9.54 2.76
CA MET A 147 -11.72 10.41 1.72
C MET A 147 -11.83 11.87 2.19
N PRO A 148 -10.76 12.68 2.12
CA PRO A 148 -10.85 14.10 2.49
C PRO A 148 -11.77 14.88 1.56
N GLU A 149 -12.72 15.64 2.09
CA GLU A 149 -13.79 16.25 1.26
C GLU A 149 -13.29 17.41 0.39
N ASP A 150 -12.17 18.03 0.75
CA ASP A 150 -11.61 19.24 0.14
C ASP A 150 -10.36 18.98 -0.74
N ARG A 151 -9.93 17.72 -0.88
CA ARG A 151 -8.68 17.36 -1.58
C ARG A 151 -8.89 16.52 -2.85
N GLY A 152 -10.14 16.15 -3.14
CA GLY A 152 -10.52 15.39 -4.32
C GLY A 152 -10.65 16.25 -5.59
N PRO A 153 -10.97 15.64 -6.75
CA PRO A 153 -11.12 14.19 -6.96
C PRO A 153 -9.76 13.48 -6.93
N PHE A 154 -9.73 12.27 -6.38
CA PHE A 154 -8.50 11.55 -6.10
C PHE A 154 -8.12 10.61 -7.24
N SER A 155 -6.84 10.64 -7.63
CA SER A 155 -6.27 9.62 -8.49
C SER A 155 -5.61 8.53 -7.64
N TYR A 156 -5.52 7.34 -8.19
CA TYR A 156 -4.89 6.18 -7.59
C TYR A 156 -4.28 5.30 -8.69
N HIS A 157 -3.08 4.78 -8.42
CA HIS A 157 -2.28 4.04 -9.40
C HIS A 157 -1.54 2.89 -8.73
N ILE A 158 -1.20 1.87 -9.52
CA ILE A 158 -0.18 0.88 -9.15
C ILE A 158 1.18 1.52 -9.41
N HIS A 159 2.03 1.52 -8.40
CA HIS A 159 3.38 2.05 -8.43
C HIS A 159 4.42 0.94 -8.57
N THR A 160 5.66 1.27 -8.92
CA THR A 160 6.69 0.25 -9.20
C THR A 160 7.19 -0.46 -7.94
N ASP A 161 7.33 0.26 -6.83
CA ASP A 161 8.03 -0.25 -5.65
C ASP A 161 7.07 -0.47 -4.48
N ARG A 162 7.50 -1.29 -3.53
CA ARG A 162 6.83 -1.42 -2.23
C ARG A 162 7.04 -0.17 -1.39
N VAL A 163 6.12 0.03 -0.45
CA VAL A 163 6.23 1.00 0.64
C VAL A 163 6.49 0.29 1.96
N SER A 164 6.73 1.06 3.03
CA SER A 164 6.81 0.51 4.40
C SER A 164 5.50 -0.24 4.74
N GLU A 165 5.61 -1.41 5.38
CA GLU A 165 4.45 -2.09 5.99
C GLU A 165 3.80 -1.28 7.11
N HIS A 166 4.55 -0.31 7.63
CA HIS A 166 4.15 0.55 8.72
C HIS A 166 4.15 2.00 8.25
N ILE A 167 2.98 2.46 7.79
CA ILE A 167 2.75 3.84 7.37
C ILE A 167 2.24 4.63 8.57
N THR A 168 2.94 5.72 8.89
CA THR A 168 2.59 6.69 9.93
C THR A 168 2.57 8.12 9.37
N ASP A 169 3.29 8.35 8.28
CA ASP A 169 3.37 9.62 7.54
C ASP A 169 3.28 9.32 6.03
N PRO A 170 2.05 9.20 5.47
CA PRO A 170 1.86 8.85 4.07
C PRO A 170 2.56 9.80 3.08
N PRO A 171 2.47 11.14 3.21
CA PRO A 171 3.16 12.05 2.30
C PRO A 171 4.66 11.76 2.11
N GLU A 172 5.36 11.38 3.18
CA GLU A 172 6.77 11.04 3.11
C GLU A 172 6.99 9.58 2.70
N GLN A 173 6.38 8.64 3.41
CA GLN A 173 6.67 7.21 3.23
C GLN A 173 6.14 6.66 1.91
N CYS A 174 5.06 7.23 1.35
CA CYS A 174 4.54 6.81 0.05
C CYS A 174 5.47 7.22 -1.11
N LYS A 175 6.45 8.12 -0.91
CA LYS A 175 7.47 8.43 -1.94
C LYS A 175 8.33 7.20 -2.28
N ALA A 176 8.46 6.26 -1.35
CA ALA A 176 9.18 5.01 -1.55
C ALA A 176 8.58 4.16 -2.68
N ALA A 177 7.29 4.33 -3.00
CA ALA A 177 6.62 3.64 -4.10
C ALA A 177 7.19 3.96 -5.50
N LYS A 178 7.97 5.03 -5.64
CA LYS A 178 8.53 5.52 -6.92
C LYS A 178 7.45 5.85 -7.95
N GLY A 179 7.71 5.63 -9.23
CA GLY A 179 6.82 6.00 -10.35
C GLY A 179 5.66 5.03 -10.52
N HIS A 180 4.80 5.29 -11.50
CA HIS A 180 3.72 4.37 -11.88
C HIS A 180 4.30 3.10 -12.51
N LEU A 181 3.58 1.98 -12.38
CA LEU A 181 3.86 0.77 -13.15
C LEU A 181 3.62 1.04 -14.64
N ASP A 182 4.70 1.28 -15.38
CA ASP A 182 4.64 1.66 -16.79
C ASP A 182 5.74 0.97 -17.63
N PRO A 183 5.65 -0.35 -17.87
CA PRO A 183 6.67 -1.06 -18.63
C PRO A 183 6.75 -0.64 -20.11
N ALA A 184 5.66 -0.08 -20.64
CA ALA A 184 5.59 0.43 -22.01
C ALA A 184 6.18 1.85 -22.16
N ASN A 185 6.58 2.48 -21.04
CA ASN A 185 7.11 3.85 -21.00
C ASN A 185 6.18 4.88 -21.67
N VAL A 186 4.86 4.75 -21.44
CA VAL A 186 3.86 5.70 -21.95
C VAL A 186 4.08 7.10 -21.36
N GLY A 187 4.48 7.16 -20.09
CA GLY A 187 4.81 8.38 -19.35
C GLY A 187 3.61 9.14 -18.79
N GLU A 188 3.84 9.89 -17.71
CA GLU A 188 2.77 10.63 -16.99
C GLU A 188 2.21 11.83 -17.75
N ALA A 189 2.91 12.31 -18.79
CA ALA A 189 2.45 13.43 -19.61
C ALA A 189 1.35 13.01 -20.61
N PHE A 190 1.27 11.71 -20.92
CA PHE A 190 0.23 11.16 -21.76
C PHE A 190 -1.07 11.04 -20.97
N VAL A 191 -2.15 11.60 -21.52
CA VAL A 191 -3.48 11.48 -20.93
C VAL A 191 -4.10 10.17 -21.40
N CYS A 192 -4.37 9.25 -20.47
CA CYS A 192 -5.05 8.00 -20.75
C CYS A 192 -6.44 8.24 -21.37
N ASP A 193 -6.73 7.55 -22.47
CA ASP A 193 -8.05 7.49 -23.09
C ASP A 193 -8.81 6.29 -22.50
N SER A 194 -9.87 6.58 -21.73
CA SER A 194 -10.67 5.53 -21.09
C SER A 194 -11.38 4.62 -22.10
N GLU A 195 -11.58 5.05 -23.34
CA GLU A 195 -12.14 4.20 -24.40
C GLU A 195 -11.06 3.30 -25.04
N LYS A 196 -9.78 3.63 -24.85
CA LYS A 196 -8.61 2.91 -25.37
C LYS A 196 -7.60 2.57 -24.27
N LYS A 197 -8.08 1.92 -23.22
CA LYS A 197 -7.33 1.54 -22.01
C LYS A 197 -5.98 0.86 -22.25
N GLY A 198 -5.84 0.11 -23.36
CA GLY A 198 -4.59 -0.56 -23.72
C GLY A 198 -3.43 0.37 -24.13
N GLY A 199 -3.72 1.65 -24.40
CA GLY A 199 -2.69 2.67 -24.65
C GLY A 199 -2.23 3.41 -23.38
N CYS A 200 -2.81 3.10 -22.23
CA CYS A 200 -2.48 3.75 -20.96
C CYS A 200 -1.36 3.01 -20.23
N GLN A 201 -0.76 3.65 -19.22
CA GLN A 201 0.17 2.97 -18.33
C GLN A 201 -0.54 1.76 -17.68
N ALA A 202 0.18 0.65 -17.51
CA ALA A 202 -0.38 -0.55 -16.89
C ALA A 202 -0.99 -0.24 -15.50
N GLY A 203 -0.28 0.55 -14.69
CA GLY A 203 -0.72 0.97 -13.36
C GLY A 203 -1.72 2.13 -13.30
N ASP A 204 -2.10 2.76 -14.42
CA ASP A 204 -3.01 3.90 -14.41
C ASP A 204 -4.48 3.48 -14.31
N LEU A 205 -4.90 3.08 -13.11
CA LEU A 205 -6.29 2.71 -12.83
C LEU A 205 -7.24 3.92 -12.94
N THR A 206 -6.74 5.12 -12.61
CA THR A 206 -7.54 6.35 -12.65
C THR A 206 -7.91 6.76 -14.06
N GLY A 207 -6.95 6.78 -14.98
CA GLY A 207 -7.20 7.10 -16.37
C GLY A 207 -8.14 6.10 -17.03
N LYS A 208 -8.03 4.82 -16.65
CA LYS A 208 -8.85 3.74 -17.21
C LYS A 208 -10.29 3.73 -16.68
N TYR A 209 -10.48 3.88 -15.36
CA TYR A 209 -11.77 3.64 -14.68
C TYR A 209 -12.35 4.87 -13.97
N GLY A 210 -11.64 5.99 -13.97
CA GLY A 210 -12.08 7.23 -13.35
C GLY A 210 -11.46 7.48 -11.97
N LYS A 211 -11.59 8.74 -11.54
CA LYS A 211 -11.15 9.23 -10.23
C LYS A 211 -12.15 8.87 -9.13
N ILE A 212 -11.66 8.81 -7.90
CA ILE A 212 -12.54 8.82 -6.72
C ILE A 212 -13.13 10.24 -6.61
N PRO A 213 -14.46 10.42 -6.63
CA PRO A 213 -15.05 11.74 -6.72
C PRO A 213 -14.92 12.54 -5.42
N ALA A 214 -14.75 13.87 -5.55
CA ALA A 214 -14.68 14.78 -4.40
C ALA A 214 -15.99 14.86 -3.60
N SER A 215 -17.11 14.41 -4.19
CA SER A 215 -18.43 14.43 -3.55
C SER A 215 -18.62 13.35 -2.48
N ILE A 216 -17.69 12.41 -2.33
CA ILE A 216 -17.72 11.40 -1.27
C ILE A 216 -17.40 12.08 0.05
N LYS A 217 -18.36 12.07 0.98
CA LYS A 217 -18.13 12.55 2.34
C LYS A 217 -17.18 11.62 3.08
N SER A 218 -16.44 12.16 4.05
CA SER A 218 -15.50 11.40 4.89
C SER A 218 -16.15 10.19 5.59
N SER A 219 -17.43 10.30 5.96
CA SER A 219 -18.21 9.20 6.57
C SER A 219 -18.76 8.17 5.58
N GLN A 220 -18.64 8.40 4.27
CA GLN A 220 -19.15 7.51 3.24
C GLN A 220 -18.07 6.54 2.74
N VAL A 221 -18.53 5.35 2.35
CA VAL A 221 -17.69 4.36 1.69
C VAL A 221 -17.77 4.59 0.19
N TYR A 222 -16.65 4.95 -0.44
CA TYR A 222 -16.47 4.82 -1.87
C TYR A 222 -16.35 3.35 -2.24
N LYS A 223 -17.14 2.91 -3.23
CA LYS A 223 -17.14 1.54 -3.73
C LYS A 223 -17.14 1.58 -5.25
N GLU A 224 -16.27 0.79 -5.86
CA GLU A 224 -16.22 0.62 -7.30
C GLU A 224 -15.75 -0.79 -7.66
N VAL A 225 -16.23 -1.33 -8.77
CA VAL A 225 -15.82 -2.65 -9.26
C VAL A 225 -15.67 -2.62 -10.78
N TYR A 226 -14.53 -3.10 -11.29
CA TYR A 226 -14.25 -3.15 -12.72
C TYR A 226 -13.27 -4.28 -13.07
N ASP A 227 -13.21 -4.64 -14.35
CA ASP A 227 -12.29 -5.65 -14.86
C ASP A 227 -11.06 -4.98 -15.51
N GLU A 228 -9.88 -5.22 -14.94
CA GLU A 228 -8.59 -4.72 -15.44
C GLU A 228 -7.85 -5.81 -16.23
N LYS A 229 -7.43 -5.48 -17.45
CA LYS A 229 -6.90 -6.43 -18.44
C LYS A 229 -5.43 -6.17 -18.85
N TYR A 230 -4.76 -5.20 -18.23
CA TYR A 230 -3.42 -4.77 -18.60
C TYR A 230 -2.44 -4.80 -17.42
N ILE A 231 -2.72 -5.68 -16.45
CA ILE A 231 -1.83 -6.02 -15.32
C ILE A 231 -1.67 -7.53 -15.26
N SER A 232 -0.56 -8.03 -14.72
CA SER A 232 -0.31 -9.47 -14.62
C SER A 232 0.03 -9.90 -13.19
N TRP A 233 -0.39 -11.10 -12.79
CA TRP A 233 0.11 -11.74 -11.56
C TRP A 233 1.18 -12.80 -11.85
N LYS A 234 1.63 -12.90 -13.10
CA LYS A 234 2.77 -13.72 -13.50
C LYS A 234 4.07 -12.96 -13.20
N ALA A 235 4.89 -13.49 -12.29
CA ALA A 235 6.12 -12.82 -11.84
C ALA A 235 7.14 -12.51 -12.95
N SER A 236 7.07 -13.22 -14.09
CA SER A 236 7.93 -12.99 -15.25
C SER A 236 7.39 -11.96 -16.24
N ASP A 237 6.15 -11.49 -16.08
CA ASP A 237 5.55 -10.47 -16.95
C ASP A 237 5.99 -9.07 -16.51
N ALA A 238 6.25 -8.18 -17.48
CA ALA A 238 6.67 -6.82 -17.16
C ALA A 238 5.59 -6.02 -16.41
N ASN A 239 4.30 -6.33 -16.66
CA ASN A 239 3.15 -5.76 -15.97
C ASN A 239 2.82 -6.49 -14.65
N PHE A 240 3.74 -7.28 -14.11
CA PHE A 240 3.56 -7.95 -12.82
C PHE A 240 3.22 -6.92 -11.73
N PHE A 241 2.03 -6.97 -11.12
CA PHE A 241 1.58 -5.94 -10.16
C PHE A 241 1.64 -6.39 -8.69
N VAL A 242 1.63 -7.70 -8.44
CA VAL A 242 1.78 -8.24 -7.08
C VAL A 242 3.14 -7.84 -6.53
N ASN A 243 3.26 -7.71 -5.20
CA ASN A 243 4.51 -7.28 -4.54
C ASN A 243 4.93 -5.85 -4.89
N ARG A 244 4.01 -5.02 -5.40
CA ARG A 244 4.18 -3.57 -5.56
C ARG A 244 3.25 -2.81 -4.60
N SER A 245 2.93 -1.56 -4.88
CA SER A 245 2.02 -0.76 -4.06
C SER A 245 0.95 -0.03 -4.86
N ILE A 246 -0.18 0.28 -4.22
CA ILE A 246 -1.11 1.31 -4.68
C ILE A 246 -0.81 2.59 -3.92
N VAL A 247 -0.86 3.73 -4.62
CA VAL A 247 -0.83 5.07 -4.02
C VAL A 247 -2.10 5.82 -4.41
N ILE A 248 -2.69 6.55 -3.46
CA ILE A 248 -3.79 7.48 -3.66
C ILE A 248 -3.22 8.90 -3.59
N HIS A 249 -3.62 9.75 -4.53
CA HIS A 249 -3.16 11.12 -4.67
C HIS A 249 -4.29 12.14 -4.57
N GLU A 250 -4.02 13.29 -3.96
CA GLU A 250 -4.89 14.46 -3.98
C GLU A 250 -4.81 15.26 -5.29
N ALA A 251 -5.84 16.07 -5.55
CA ALA A 251 -5.97 16.81 -6.79
C ALA A 251 -5.03 18.02 -6.93
N SER A 252 -4.77 18.74 -5.83
CA SER A 252 -4.15 20.07 -5.84
C SER A 252 -2.70 20.07 -6.34
N ASN A 253 -1.92 19.06 -5.94
CA ASN A 253 -0.50 18.96 -6.22
C ASN A 253 -0.03 17.53 -6.50
N LYS A 254 -0.97 16.59 -6.73
CA LYS A 254 -0.69 15.15 -6.88
C LYS A 254 0.02 14.53 -5.66
N GLY A 255 -0.12 15.12 -4.48
CA GLY A 255 0.46 14.65 -3.22
C GLY A 255 -0.06 13.26 -2.85
N ARG A 256 0.81 12.40 -2.32
CA ARG A 256 0.50 11.01 -1.96
C ARG A 256 -0.13 10.98 -0.57
N ILE A 257 -1.42 10.67 -0.47
CA ILE A 257 -2.19 10.80 0.79
C ILE A 257 -2.41 9.46 1.50
N ALA A 258 -2.26 8.35 0.79
CA ALA A 258 -2.31 7.00 1.32
C ALA A 258 -1.59 6.05 0.36
N CYS A 259 -1.01 4.98 0.90
CA CYS A 259 -0.41 3.91 0.10
C CYS A 259 -0.46 2.58 0.85
N ALA A 260 -0.46 1.49 0.09
CA ALA A 260 -0.48 0.13 0.63
C ALA A 260 0.21 -0.84 -0.33
N ASN A 261 0.90 -1.85 0.20
CA ASN A 261 1.49 -2.92 -0.60
C ASN A 261 0.40 -3.89 -1.09
N ILE A 262 0.57 -4.40 -2.31
CA ILE A 262 -0.29 -5.42 -2.91
C ILE A 262 0.28 -6.80 -2.54
N LEU A 263 -0.40 -7.48 -1.63
CA LEU A 263 -0.03 -8.79 -1.12
C LEU A 263 -0.83 -9.87 -1.85
N ALA A 264 -0.20 -11.01 -2.17
CA ALA A 264 -0.91 -12.19 -2.67
C ALA A 264 -1.66 -12.90 -1.51
N LEU A 265 -2.83 -13.46 -1.83
CA LEU A 265 -3.72 -14.21 -0.95
C LEU A 265 -3.89 -15.65 -1.43
#